data_AF-A0A7T5JPJ4-F1
#
_entry.id   AF-A0A7T5JPJ4-F1
#
_cell.length_a   1.000
_cell.length_b   1.000
_cell.length_c   1.000
_cell.angle_alpha   90.00
_cell.angle_beta   90.00
_cell.angle_gamma   90.00
#
_symmetry.space_group_name_H-M   'P 1'
#
loop_
_entity.id
_entity.type
_entity.pdbx_description
1 polymer ?
#
loop_
_entity_poly.entity_id
_entity_poly.type
_entity_poly.pdbx_seq_one_letter_code
_entity_poly.pdbx_strand_id
1 'polypeptide(L)'
;MEDSVYLLIQKGDPEQFQRRIFLTQNTYTIGRRGNRYEPDIAFSNPYVSRKHAEIWKQDKHFVISDLHSKHGTEVNDEAVSDDPRILRNGDRIRLAKGVAELVFFSQADELEATKEFTIPLAACADQQTDTDLVIHLERREIRLDNARFHLSGKDMDLLILLYSRANQAVSYEEIMVSVWKERSSVTDRNIPDVGRAEINALVYRLRKKLGRHGKRVTTIPRYGYMWEK
;
A
#
# COMPACT_ATOMS: atom_id res chain seq x y z
N MET A 1 12.88 23.96 16.83
CA MET A 1 12.10 22.79 17.23
C MET A 1 12.18 21.84 16.06
N GLU A 2 13.06 20.84 16.14
CA GLU A 2 13.30 19.91 15.03
C GLU A 2 12.06 19.05 14.80
N ASP A 3 11.46 19.17 13.61
CA ASP A 3 10.44 18.25 13.10
C ASP A 3 10.92 16.81 13.32
N SER A 4 10.33 16.12 14.30
CA SER A 4 10.85 14.84 14.78
C SER A 4 10.45 13.72 13.82
N VAL A 5 11.22 13.54 12.75
CA VAL A 5 11.09 12.42 11.81
C VAL A 5 11.90 11.23 12.30
N TYR A 6 11.30 10.05 12.36
CA TYR A 6 11.99 8.84 12.82
C TYR A 6 11.46 7.56 12.16
N LEU A 7 12.30 6.53 12.14
CA LEU A 7 11.94 5.16 11.79
C LEU A 7 11.80 4.33 13.07
N LEU A 8 10.72 3.58 13.19
CA LEU A 8 10.49 2.62 14.26
C LEU A 8 10.76 1.22 13.74
N ILE A 9 11.69 0.50 14.35
CA ILE A 9 11.96 -0.91 14.01
C ILE A 9 10.89 -1.79 14.67
N GLN A 10 10.03 -2.41 13.86
CA GLN A 10 9.01 -3.36 14.32
C GLN A 10 9.48 -4.81 14.26
N LYS A 11 10.43 -5.13 13.37
CA LYS A 11 10.91 -6.50 13.18
C LYS A 11 12.34 -6.49 12.63
N GLY A 12 13.16 -7.45 13.03
CA GLY A 12 14.57 -7.53 12.65
C GLY A 12 15.38 -8.15 13.77
N ASP A 13 16.49 -7.52 14.13
CA ASP A 13 17.30 -7.98 15.26
C ASP A 13 16.60 -7.73 16.60
N PRO A 14 16.65 -8.69 17.54
CA PRO A 14 15.98 -8.58 18.84
C PRO A 14 16.49 -7.37 19.65
N GLU A 15 17.76 -7.00 19.48
CA GLU A 15 18.38 -5.84 20.15
C GLU A 15 17.84 -4.49 19.66
N GLN A 16 17.16 -4.47 18.51
CA GLN A 16 16.66 -3.26 17.87
C GLN A 16 15.13 -3.19 17.82
N PHE A 17 14.44 -4.19 18.36
CA PHE A 17 12.98 -4.19 18.42
C PHE A 17 12.47 -2.96 19.20
N GLN A 18 11.53 -2.22 18.61
CA GLN A 18 10.99 -0.95 19.10
C GLN A 18 12.00 0.21 19.21
N ARG A 19 13.21 0.07 18.67
CA ARG A 19 14.17 1.17 18.60
C ARG A 19 13.66 2.24 17.62
N ARG A 20 13.76 3.51 18.04
CA ARG A 20 13.48 4.68 17.20
C ARG A 20 14.79 5.24 16.67
N ILE A 21 14.88 5.38 15.35
CA ILE A 21 16.02 5.97 14.65
C ILE A 21 15.56 7.32 14.11
N PHE A 22 16.05 8.41 14.71
CA PHE A 22 15.72 9.77 14.27
C PHE A 22 16.50 10.10 12.99
N LEU A 23 15.78 10.60 11.98
CA LEU A 23 16.34 10.96 10.69
C LEU A 23 16.81 12.42 10.70
N THR A 24 18.00 12.64 11.24
CA THR A 24 18.69 13.95 11.33
C THR A 24 19.61 14.23 10.15
N GLN A 25 20.03 13.21 9.40
CA GLN A 25 20.92 13.31 8.24
C GLN A 25 20.13 13.36 6.92
N ASN A 26 20.80 13.78 5.84
CA ASN A 26 20.18 13.84 4.52
C ASN A 26 20.04 12.47 3.85
N THR A 27 20.86 11.48 4.22
CA THR A 27 20.87 10.15 3.61
C THR A 27 21.13 9.12 4.69
N TYR A 28 20.41 8.00 4.60
CA TYR A 28 20.46 6.86 5.48
C TYR A 28 20.53 5.59 4.65
N THR A 29 21.55 4.79 4.90
CA THR A 29 21.70 3.49 4.25
C THR A 29 21.14 2.40 5.13
N ILE A 30 20.36 1.51 4.54
CA ILE A 30 19.79 0.35 5.20
C ILE A 30 20.44 -0.91 4.63
N GLY A 31 20.87 -1.80 5.51
CA GLY A 31 21.33 -3.11 5.07
C GLY A 31 21.97 -3.94 6.15
N ARG A 32 22.73 -4.94 5.73
CA ARG A 32 23.35 -5.90 6.64
C ARG A 32 24.74 -5.48 7.06
N ARG A 33 24.99 -5.53 8.38
CA ARG A 33 26.31 -5.32 8.97
C ARG A 33 27.32 -6.33 8.42
N GLY A 34 28.48 -5.82 7.99
CA GLY A 34 29.61 -6.63 7.55
C GLY A 34 30.90 -6.16 8.20
N ASN A 35 31.97 -6.95 8.04
CA ASN A 35 33.25 -6.69 8.70
C ASN A 35 34.00 -5.44 8.18
N ARG A 36 33.59 -4.90 7.02
CA ARG A 36 34.21 -3.72 6.37
C ARG A 36 33.19 -2.66 5.93
N TYR A 37 31.91 -2.84 6.30
CA TYR A 37 30.82 -1.97 5.88
C TYR A 37 29.73 -1.97 6.94
N GLU A 38 29.39 -0.79 7.44
CA GLU A 38 28.38 -0.56 8.46
C GLU A 38 27.37 0.45 7.92
N PRO A 39 26.13 0.02 7.59
CA PRO A 39 25.07 0.93 7.19
C PRO A 39 24.49 1.64 8.43
N ASP A 40 23.88 2.81 8.22
CA ASP A 40 23.27 3.62 9.29
C ASP A 40 22.16 2.87 10.03
N ILE A 41 21.40 2.07 9.27
CA ILE A 41 20.39 1.14 9.79
C ILE A 41 20.86 -0.27 9.47
N ALA A 42 21.59 -0.84 10.42
CA ALA A 42 22.21 -2.14 10.28
C ALA A 42 21.35 -3.27 10.79
N PHE A 43 21.23 -4.34 10.02
CA PHE A 43 20.65 -5.61 10.40
C PHE A 43 21.72 -6.72 10.43
N SER A 44 21.56 -7.75 11.26
CA SER A 44 22.48 -8.91 11.27
C SER A 44 22.06 -10.02 10.30
N ASN A 45 20.78 -10.04 9.92
CA ASN A 45 20.18 -11.16 9.20
C ASN A 45 20.73 -11.32 7.77
N PRO A 46 21.22 -12.52 7.36
CA PRO A 46 21.84 -12.76 6.05
C PRO A 46 20.90 -12.58 4.85
N TYR A 47 19.58 -12.63 5.03
CA TYR A 47 18.60 -12.35 3.98
C TYR A 47 18.56 -10.86 3.60
N VAL A 48 19.06 -9.98 4.48
CA VAL A 48 19.25 -8.57 4.15
C VAL A 48 20.59 -8.40 3.40
N SER A 49 20.53 -7.85 2.19
CA SER A 49 21.72 -7.40 1.45
C SER A 49 22.57 -6.40 2.24
N ARG A 50 23.89 -6.37 2.00
CA ARG A 50 24.80 -5.41 2.66
C ARG A 50 24.39 -3.97 2.39
N LYS A 51 24.18 -3.63 1.11
CA LYS A 51 23.49 -2.42 0.66
C LYS A 51 22.12 -2.87 0.19
N HIS A 52 21.07 -2.61 0.97
CA HIS A 52 19.74 -3.12 0.69
C HIS A 52 18.84 -2.04 0.14
N ALA A 53 18.73 -0.95 0.88
CA ALA A 53 17.95 0.21 0.50
C ALA A 53 18.66 1.47 0.96
N GLU A 54 18.30 2.58 0.35
CA GLU A 54 18.73 3.91 0.75
C GLU A 54 17.51 4.79 0.95
N ILE A 55 17.54 5.57 2.01
CA ILE A 55 16.56 6.61 2.28
C ILE A 55 17.29 7.95 2.21
N TRP A 56 16.78 8.91 1.46
CA TRP A 56 17.29 10.27 1.48
C TRP A 56 16.18 11.29 1.62
N LYS A 57 16.55 12.45 2.15
CA LYS A 57 15.69 13.61 2.23
C LYS A 57 15.74 14.35 0.89
N GLN A 58 14.58 14.52 0.28
CA GLN A 58 14.38 15.33 -0.92
C GLN A 58 13.38 16.43 -0.59
N ASP A 59 13.86 17.67 -0.58
CA ASP A 59 13.13 18.85 -0.11
C ASP A 59 12.62 18.67 1.33
N LYS A 60 11.31 18.42 1.48
CA LYS A 60 10.64 18.17 2.77
C LYS A 60 10.18 16.72 2.95
N HIS A 61 10.35 15.91 1.92
CA HIS A 61 9.93 14.51 1.92
C HIS A 61 11.14 13.60 2.11
N PHE A 62 10.90 12.38 2.60
CA PHE A 62 11.88 11.32 2.57
C PHE A 62 11.52 10.36 1.43
N VAL A 63 12.53 9.86 0.74
CA VAL A 63 12.39 8.98 -0.42
C VAL A 63 13.21 7.74 -0.14
N ILE A 64 12.70 6.56 -0.50
CA ILE A 64 13.37 5.27 -0.39
C ILE A 64 13.60 4.66 -1.78
N SER A 65 14.77 4.09 -1.99
CA SER A 65 15.08 3.26 -3.16
C SER A 65 15.67 1.93 -2.75
N ASP A 66 15.34 0.87 -3.48
CA ASP A 66 16.05 -0.40 -3.39
C ASP A 66 17.41 -0.29 -4.09
N LEU A 67 18.47 -0.84 -3.49
CA LEU A 67 19.82 -0.84 -4.04
C LEU A 67 20.15 -2.19 -4.70
N HIS A 68 19.28 -2.65 -5.60
CA HIS A 68 19.36 -3.97 -6.25
C HIS A 68 19.51 -5.10 -5.23
N SER A 69 18.68 -5.09 -4.21
CA SER A 69 18.73 -6.08 -3.14
C SER A 69 18.29 -7.46 -3.63
N LYS A 70 18.89 -8.53 -3.09
CA LYS A 70 18.62 -9.91 -3.53
C LYS A 70 17.16 -10.35 -3.29
N HIS A 71 16.52 -9.78 -2.27
CA HIS A 71 15.20 -10.21 -1.80
C HIS A 71 14.14 -9.11 -1.89
N GLY A 72 14.50 -7.93 -2.41
CA GLY A 72 13.63 -6.78 -2.60
C GLY A 72 13.34 -6.00 -1.32
N THR A 73 13.03 -4.72 -1.53
CA THR A 73 12.45 -3.80 -0.56
C THR A 73 10.97 -3.60 -0.88
N GLU A 74 10.11 -3.58 0.13
CA GLU A 74 8.67 -3.36 -0.02
C GLU A 74 8.24 -2.19 0.87
N VAL A 75 7.34 -1.35 0.37
CA VAL A 75 6.67 -0.30 1.15
C VAL A 75 5.17 -0.59 1.08
N ASN A 76 4.52 -0.76 2.24
CA ASN A 76 3.10 -1.08 2.36
C ASN A 76 2.65 -2.28 1.51
N ASP A 77 3.42 -3.38 1.53
CA ASP A 77 3.19 -4.62 0.74
C ASP A 77 3.42 -4.48 -0.77
N GLU A 78 3.99 -3.37 -1.24
CA GLU A 78 4.35 -3.15 -2.65
C GLU A 78 5.87 -3.04 -2.82
N ALA A 79 6.44 -3.83 -3.73
CA ALA A 79 7.86 -3.79 -4.02
C ALA A 79 8.28 -2.40 -4.55
N VAL A 80 9.31 -1.83 -3.94
CA VAL A 80 10.01 -0.66 -4.46
C VAL A 80 10.81 -1.17 -5.66
N SER A 81 10.36 -0.81 -6.86
CA SER A 81 11.05 -1.13 -8.12
C SER A 81 12.29 -0.23 -8.28
N ASP A 82 12.95 -0.24 -9.45
CA ASP A 82 14.08 0.65 -9.74
C ASP A 82 13.77 2.15 -9.53
N ASP A 83 12.50 2.53 -9.56
CA ASP A 83 12.05 3.90 -9.28
C ASP A 83 11.95 4.19 -7.77
N PRO A 84 12.50 5.32 -7.31
CA PRO A 84 12.48 5.70 -5.91
C PRO A 84 11.09 6.15 -5.45
N ARG A 85 10.73 5.80 -4.22
CA ARG A 85 9.39 5.99 -3.66
C ARG A 85 9.38 6.98 -2.50
N ILE A 86 8.46 7.94 -2.53
CA ILE A 86 8.26 8.88 -1.42
C ILE A 86 7.64 8.15 -0.22
N LEU A 87 8.22 8.35 0.96
CA LEU A 87 7.73 7.87 2.26
C LEU A 87 6.80 8.90 2.90
N ARG A 88 5.66 8.41 3.39
CA ARG A 88 4.66 9.18 4.13
C ARG A 88 4.54 8.69 5.56
N ASN A 89 4.06 9.57 6.44
CA ASN A 89 3.83 9.22 7.84
C ASN A 89 2.97 7.94 7.98
N GLY A 90 3.47 6.96 8.71
CA GLY A 90 2.85 5.65 8.93
C GLY A 90 3.22 4.58 7.91
N ASP A 91 4.04 4.89 6.89
CA ASP A 91 4.44 3.90 5.88
C ASP A 91 5.29 2.78 6.48
N ARG A 92 4.93 1.54 6.11
CA ARG A 92 5.65 0.33 6.56
C ARG A 92 6.64 -0.13 5.51
N ILE A 93 7.91 -0.14 5.86
CA ILE A 93 9.00 -0.62 5.02
C ILE A 93 9.33 -2.04 5.44
N ARG A 94 9.28 -3.00 4.52
CA ARG A 94 9.71 -4.38 4.74
C ARG A 94 10.92 -4.70 3.87
N LEU A 95 11.89 -5.37 4.46
CA LEU A 95 13.11 -5.80 3.79
C LEU A 95 13.14 -7.32 3.73
N ALA A 96 13.64 -7.84 2.61
CA ALA A 96 13.83 -9.27 2.40
C ALA A 96 12.58 -10.10 2.73
N LYS A 97 11.43 -9.72 2.16
CA LYS A 97 10.13 -10.40 2.36
C LYS A 97 9.67 -10.44 3.83
N GLY A 98 9.88 -9.34 4.56
CA GLY A 98 9.42 -9.19 5.95
C GLY A 98 10.33 -9.82 7.00
N VAL A 99 11.61 -10.03 6.68
CA VAL A 99 12.64 -10.39 7.67
C VAL A 99 12.94 -9.21 8.59
N ALA A 100 12.98 -8.00 8.04
CA ALA A 100 13.01 -6.77 8.80
C ALA A 100 11.83 -5.88 8.41
N GLU A 101 11.23 -5.21 9.39
CA GLU A 101 10.12 -4.29 9.22
C GLU A 101 10.39 -3.00 9.99
N LEU A 102 10.23 -1.87 9.31
CA LEU A 102 10.33 -0.53 9.87
C LEU A 102 9.04 0.23 9.57
N VAL A 103 8.71 1.21 10.40
CA VAL A 103 7.60 2.14 10.16
C VAL A 103 8.14 3.56 10.20
N PHE A 104 7.86 4.33 9.15
CA PHE A 104 8.26 5.73 9.04
C PHE A 104 7.24 6.63 9.72
N PHE A 105 7.74 7.59 10.51
CA PHE A 105 6.94 8.60 11.15
C PHE A 105 7.52 9.98 10.85
N SER A 106 6.69 10.87 10.30
CA SER A 106 7.03 12.27 10.05
C SER A 106 5.97 13.17 10.68
N GLN A 107 6.40 14.11 11.53
CA GLN A 107 5.51 15.14 12.09
C GLN A 107 5.24 16.28 11.10
N ALA A 108 6.07 16.41 10.06
CA ALA A 108 5.90 17.40 8.99
C ALA A 108 4.68 17.13 8.07
N ASP A 109 4.16 15.89 8.05
CA ASP A 109 3.03 15.49 7.19
C ASP A 109 1.71 16.16 7.64
N GLU A 110 1.59 16.58 8.91
CA GLU A 110 0.41 17.31 9.40
C GLU A 110 0.29 18.72 8.77
N LEU A 111 1.38 19.29 8.24
CA LEU A 111 1.39 20.64 7.64
C LEU A 111 1.49 20.63 6.10
N GLU A 112 1.85 19.52 5.46
CA GLU A 112 1.91 19.40 3.99
C GLU A 112 0.63 18.83 3.36
N ALA A 113 -0.25 18.18 4.14
CA ALA A 113 -1.64 17.98 3.73
C ALA A 113 -2.39 19.31 3.41
N THR A 114 -1.81 20.46 3.79
CA THR A 114 -2.35 21.80 3.51
C THR A 114 -1.50 22.62 2.53
N LYS A 115 -0.40 22.10 1.95
CA LYS A 115 0.51 22.91 1.09
C LYS A 115 0.73 22.43 -0.34
N GLU A 116 0.17 21.30 -0.75
CA GLU A 116 -0.12 21.05 -2.19
C GLU A 116 -1.52 21.56 -2.61
N PHE A 117 -2.13 22.42 -1.78
CA PHE A 117 -3.31 23.23 -2.12
C PHE A 117 -2.90 24.66 -2.45
N THR A 118 -2.36 24.91 -3.64
CA THR A 118 -2.56 26.22 -4.27
C THR A 118 -3.83 26.15 -5.09
N ILE A 119 -4.96 26.39 -4.43
CA ILE A 119 -6.23 26.69 -5.09
C ILE A 119 -6.14 28.17 -5.50
N PRO A 120 -6.24 28.52 -6.80
CA PRO A 120 -6.53 29.90 -7.17
C PRO A 120 -7.93 30.22 -6.65
N LEU A 121 -7.97 31.12 -5.66
CA LEU A 121 -9.16 31.74 -5.09
C LEU A 121 -9.83 32.63 -6.13
N ALA A 122 -10.50 32.04 -7.12
CA ALA A 122 -11.39 32.74 -8.03
C ALA A 122 -12.27 31.74 -8.80
N ALA A 123 -13.36 31.30 -8.19
CA ALA A 123 -14.68 31.27 -8.83
C ALA A 123 -15.68 30.60 -7.88
N CYS A 124 -16.74 31.34 -7.64
CA CYS A 124 -17.87 30.95 -6.83
C CYS A 124 -18.71 29.85 -7.48
N ALA A 125 -19.64 29.37 -6.65
CA ALA A 125 -20.90 28.72 -6.97
C ALA A 125 -20.86 27.20 -7.13
N ASP A 126 -21.80 26.59 -6.40
CA ASP A 126 -22.44 25.31 -6.69
C ASP A 126 -22.28 24.91 -8.16
N GLN A 127 -21.88 23.67 -8.41
CA GLN A 127 -22.58 22.66 -9.22
C GLN A 127 -21.78 21.35 -9.16
N GLN A 128 -22.50 20.23 -9.13
CA GLN A 128 -21.98 18.87 -9.14
C GLN A 128 -20.89 18.66 -10.19
N THR A 129 -19.72 18.18 -9.79
CA THR A 129 -18.80 17.48 -10.70
C THR A 129 -18.39 16.17 -10.09
N ASP A 130 -18.92 15.11 -10.69
CA ASP A 130 -18.52 13.72 -10.62
C ASP A 130 -16.98 13.61 -10.54
N THR A 131 -16.46 13.13 -9.41
CA THR A 131 -15.05 12.75 -9.33
C THR A 131 -14.83 11.52 -10.18
N ASP A 132 -14.13 11.74 -11.30
CA ASP A 132 -13.93 10.77 -12.37
C ASP A 132 -12.98 9.65 -11.90
N LEU A 133 -13.56 8.64 -11.26
CA LEU A 133 -12.90 7.37 -10.97
C LEU A 133 -12.80 6.60 -12.29
N VAL A 134 -11.65 6.72 -12.96
CA VAL A 134 -11.35 6.05 -14.21
C VAL A 134 -10.66 4.72 -13.91
N ILE A 135 -11.41 3.62 -13.97
CA ILE A 135 -10.86 2.27 -13.84
C ILE A 135 -10.46 1.78 -15.22
N HIS A 136 -9.15 1.65 -15.48
CA HIS A 136 -8.62 1.03 -16.69
C HIS A 136 -8.52 -0.48 -16.51
N LEU A 137 -9.58 -1.20 -16.87
CA LEU A 137 -9.65 -2.67 -16.75
C LEU A 137 -8.54 -3.39 -17.51
N GLU A 138 -8.14 -2.89 -18.69
CA GLU A 138 -7.07 -3.49 -19.53
C GLU A 138 -5.69 -3.38 -18.89
N ARG A 139 -5.43 -2.28 -18.17
CA ARG A 139 -4.14 -2.02 -17.52
C ARG A 139 -4.13 -2.45 -16.05
N ARG A 140 -5.27 -2.92 -15.53
CA ARG A 140 -5.48 -3.15 -14.08
C ARG A 140 -5.04 -1.94 -13.25
N GLU A 141 -5.32 -0.74 -13.75
CA GLU A 141 -4.96 0.52 -13.09
C GLU A 141 -6.24 1.26 -12.71
N ILE A 142 -6.31 1.74 -11.48
CA ILE A 142 -7.39 2.64 -11.04
C ILE A 142 -6.82 4.04 -11.01
N ARG A 143 -7.47 4.98 -11.68
CA ARG A 143 -7.18 6.39 -11.55
C ARG A 143 -8.28 7.05 -10.74
N LEU A 144 -7.92 7.54 -9.57
CA LEU A 144 -8.74 8.39 -8.71
C LEU A 144 -8.12 9.78 -8.80
N ASP A 145 -8.87 10.77 -9.27
CA ASP A 145 -8.39 12.15 -9.39
C ASP A 145 -7.10 12.25 -10.23
N ASN A 146 -7.01 11.44 -11.29
CA ASN A 146 -5.85 11.33 -12.19
C ASN A 146 -4.56 10.73 -11.54
N ALA A 147 -4.63 10.25 -10.29
CA ALA A 147 -3.55 9.52 -9.61
C ALA A 147 -3.73 7.99 -9.76
N ARG A 148 -2.66 7.28 -10.13
CA ARG A 148 -2.69 5.82 -10.27
C ARG A 148 -2.63 5.15 -8.90
N PHE A 149 -3.61 4.30 -8.62
CA PHE A 149 -3.66 3.46 -7.43
C PHE A 149 -3.45 2.00 -7.84
N HIS A 150 -2.45 1.37 -7.22
CA HIS A 150 -2.27 -0.08 -7.26
C HIS A 150 -3.04 -0.71 -6.10
N LEU A 151 -3.83 -1.74 -6.39
CA LEU A 151 -4.41 -2.60 -5.36
C LEU A 151 -3.68 -3.95 -5.38
N SER A 152 -3.75 -4.67 -4.26
CA SER A 152 -3.26 -6.06 -4.21
C SER A 152 -4.00 -6.88 -5.26
N GLY A 153 -3.36 -7.90 -5.86
CA GLY A 153 -3.94 -8.68 -6.96
C GLY A 153 -5.38 -9.14 -6.69
N LYS A 154 -5.67 -9.63 -5.48
CA LYS A 154 -7.00 -10.08 -5.07
C LYS A 154 -8.00 -8.94 -4.86
N ASP A 155 -7.54 -7.80 -4.35
CA ASP A 155 -8.36 -6.58 -4.21
C ASP A 155 -8.73 -6.04 -5.61
N MET A 156 -7.78 -6.07 -6.56
CA MET A 156 -8.01 -5.70 -7.97
C MET A 156 -9.01 -6.64 -8.63
N ASP A 157 -8.86 -7.96 -8.47
CA ASP A 157 -9.77 -8.94 -9.08
C ASP A 157 -11.20 -8.78 -8.55
N LEU A 158 -11.36 -8.49 -7.26
CA LEU A 158 -12.65 -8.18 -6.66
C LEU A 158 -13.25 -6.90 -7.23
N LEU A 159 -12.45 -5.83 -7.37
CA LEU A 159 -12.92 -4.57 -7.94
C LEU A 159 -13.31 -4.73 -9.40
N ILE A 160 -12.50 -5.43 -10.21
CA ILE A 160 -12.78 -5.72 -11.62
C ILE A 160 -14.11 -6.45 -11.74
N LEU A 161 -14.35 -7.47 -10.91
CA LEU A 161 -15.60 -8.22 -10.91
C LEU A 161 -16.79 -7.31 -10.61
N LEU A 162 -16.72 -6.54 -9.50
CA LEU A 162 -17.80 -5.65 -9.08
C LEU A 162 -18.05 -4.52 -10.10
N TYR A 163 -16.98 -3.95 -10.67
CA TYR A 163 -17.08 -2.87 -11.66
C TYR A 163 -17.58 -3.36 -13.03
N SER A 164 -17.18 -4.56 -13.46
CA SER A 164 -17.71 -5.19 -14.68
C SER A 164 -19.21 -5.51 -14.57
N ARG A 165 -19.69 -5.73 -13.34
CA ARG A 165 -21.09 -5.95 -12.98
C ARG A 165 -21.67 -4.75 -12.22
N ALA A 166 -21.27 -3.53 -12.61
CA ALA A 166 -21.81 -2.32 -12.00
C ALA A 166 -23.35 -2.31 -12.04
N ASN A 167 -23.96 -1.88 -10.93
CA ASN A 167 -25.39 -1.91 -10.64
C ASN A 167 -26.04 -3.30 -10.62
N GLN A 168 -25.24 -4.37 -10.53
CA GLN A 168 -25.72 -5.74 -10.33
C GLN A 168 -25.11 -6.32 -9.06
N ALA A 169 -25.94 -7.01 -8.26
CA ALA A 169 -25.46 -7.72 -7.09
C ALA A 169 -24.66 -8.96 -7.53
N VAL A 170 -23.44 -9.08 -7.05
CA VAL A 170 -22.57 -10.25 -7.26
C VAL A 170 -22.66 -11.12 -6.01
N SER A 171 -22.91 -12.42 -6.22
CA SER A 171 -23.06 -13.37 -5.12
C SER A 171 -21.73 -13.70 -4.45
N TYR A 172 -21.77 -14.18 -3.20
CA TYR A 172 -20.56 -14.67 -2.52
C TYR A 172 -19.85 -15.77 -3.31
N GLU A 173 -20.59 -16.68 -3.95
CA GLU A 173 -20.02 -17.79 -4.73
C GLU A 173 -19.26 -17.28 -5.96
N GLU A 174 -19.82 -16.31 -6.70
CA GLU A 174 -19.14 -15.69 -7.84
C GLU A 174 -17.87 -14.95 -7.42
N ILE A 175 -17.89 -14.27 -6.27
CA ILE A 175 -16.70 -13.61 -5.71
C ILE A 175 -15.63 -14.63 -5.35
N MET A 176 -16.01 -15.75 -4.70
CA MET A 176 -15.09 -16.84 -4.37
C MET A 176 -14.42 -17.38 -5.63
N VAL A 177 -15.22 -17.76 -6.63
CA VAL A 177 -14.72 -18.32 -7.89
C VAL A 177 -13.84 -17.33 -8.61
N SER A 178 -14.17 -16.04 -8.65
CA SER A 178 -13.39 -15.07 -9.43
C SER A 178 -12.07 -14.67 -8.76
N VAL A 179 -12.06 -14.50 -7.43
CA VAL A 179 -10.89 -14.00 -6.68
C VAL A 179 -9.97 -15.14 -6.22
N TRP A 180 -10.51 -16.35 -6.03
CA TRP A 180 -9.74 -17.54 -5.61
C TRP A 180 -9.83 -18.69 -6.62
N LYS A 181 -9.72 -18.39 -7.93
CA LYS A 181 -9.62 -19.40 -9.02
C LYS A 181 -8.52 -20.44 -8.77
N GLU A 182 -7.46 -20.04 -8.08
CA GLU A 182 -6.31 -20.89 -7.74
C GLU A 182 -6.60 -21.94 -6.65
N ARG A 183 -7.71 -21.80 -5.91
CA ARG A 183 -8.12 -22.71 -4.82
C ARG A 183 -9.34 -23.56 -5.16
N SER A 184 -9.85 -23.53 -6.39
CA SER A 184 -10.93 -24.43 -6.82
C SER A 184 -10.41 -25.87 -6.82
N SER A 185 -10.79 -26.66 -5.81
CA SER A 185 -10.51 -28.09 -5.79
C SER A 185 -11.33 -28.82 -6.86
N VAL A 186 -10.77 -29.91 -7.40
CA VAL A 186 -11.27 -30.72 -8.55
C VAL A 186 -12.61 -31.45 -8.26
N THR A 187 -13.30 -31.15 -7.16
CA THR A 187 -14.55 -31.81 -6.75
C THR A 187 -15.79 -31.10 -7.33
N ASP A 188 -16.87 -31.88 -7.54
CA ASP A 188 -18.14 -31.62 -8.25
C ASP A 188 -18.85 -30.25 -8.07
N ARG A 189 -18.41 -29.42 -7.12
CA ARG A 189 -18.87 -28.04 -6.97
C ARG A 189 -17.64 -27.16 -7.02
N ASN A 190 -17.48 -26.47 -8.15
CA ASN A 190 -16.33 -25.64 -8.54
C ASN A 190 -16.15 -24.37 -7.64
N ILE A 191 -16.46 -24.47 -6.34
CA ILE A 191 -16.50 -23.38 -5.36
C ILE A 191 -15.29 -23.54 -4.42
N PRO A 192 -14.36 -22.57 -4.37
CA PRO A 192 -13.22 -22.60 -3.46
C PRO A 192 -13.64 -22.65 -1.99
N ASP A 193 -12.87 -23.36 -1.14
CA ASP A 193 -13.05 -23.38 0.33
C ASP A 193 -12.57 -22.06 0.93
N VAL A 194 -13.40 -21.02 0.80
CA VAL A 194 -13.14 -19.67 1.29
C VAL A 194 -14.31 -19.26 2.17
N GLY A 195 -14.02 -19.01 3.46
CA GLY A 195 -15.03 -18.55 4.38
C GLY A 195 -15.53 -17.14 4.04
N ARG A 196 -16.82 -16.86 4.33
CA ARG A 196 -17.42 -15.51 4.16
C ARG A 196 -16.62 -14.40 4.87
N ALA A 197 -15.88 -14.74 5.93
CA ALA A 197 -15.00 -13.82 6.64
C ALA A 197 -13.83 -13.30 5.80
N GLU A 198 -13.24 -14.13 4.92
CA GLU A 198 -12.15 -13.71 4.02
C GLU A 198 -12.66 -12.71 2.98
N ILE A 199 -13.87 -12.93 2.45
CA ILE A 199 -14.53 -12.00 1.53
C ILE A 199 -14.82 -10.67 2.23
N ASN A 200 -15.36 -10.71 3.44
CA ASN A 200 -15.64 -9.51 4.22
C ASN A 200 -14.34 -8.70 4.49
N ALA A 201 -13.23 -9.38 4.79
CA ALA A 201 -11.94 -8.75 5.00
C ALA A 201 -11.38 -8.09 3.73
N LEU A 202 -11.52 -8.73 2.57
CA LEU A 202 -11.17 -8.13 1.28
C LEU A 202 -12.03 -6.91 0.97
N VAL A 203 -13.35 -7.01 1.11
CA VAL A 203 -14.25 -5.87 0.87
C VAL A 203 -13.95 -4.71 1.81
N TYR A 204 -13.67 -4.98 3.09
CA TYR A 204 -13.28 -3.95 4.04
C TYR A 204 -11.99 -3.24 3.62
N ARG A 205 -10.97 -4.01 3.20
CA ARG A 205 -9.70 -3.47 2.69
C ARG A 205 -9.92 -2.65 1.41
N LEU A 206 -10.72 -3.18 0.48
CA LEU A 206 -11.07 -2.52 -0.77
C LEU A 206 -11.76 -1.17 -0.50
N ARG A 207 -12.78 -1.15 0.37
CA ARG A 207 -13.47 0.10 0.76
C ARG A 207 -12.52 1.13 1.35
N LYS A 208 -11.60 0.69 2.24
CA LYS A 208 -10.61 1.58 2.85
C LYS A 208 -9.66 2.16 1.81
N LYS A 209 -9.23 1.36 0.83
CA LYS A 209 -8.34 1.80 -0.25
C LYS A 209 -9.02 2.71 -1.27
N LEU A 210 -10.31 2.52 -1.54
CA LEU A 210 -11.09 3.40 -2.43
C LEU A 210 -11.55 4.71 -1.79
N GLY A 211 -11.35 4.88 -0.47
CA GLY A 211 -11.71 6.10 0.26
C GLY A 211 -13.18 6.48 0.04
N ARG A 212 -13.42 7.67 -0.53
CA ARG A 212 -14.79 8.19 -0.80
C ARG A 212 -15.60 7.33 -1.78
N HIS A 213 -14.93 6.64 -2.71
CA HIS A 213 -15.58 5.71 -3.64
C HIS A 213 -15.83 4.33 -3.02
N GLY A 214 -15.32 4.06 -1.80
CA GLY A 214 -15.68 2.86 -1.05
C GLY A 214 -17.18 2.78 -0.74
N LYS A 215 -17.88 3.92 -0.71
CA LYS A 215 -19.34 3.99 -0.57
C LYS A 215 -20.09 3.40 -1.77
N ARG A 216 -19.44 3.32 -2.96
CA ARG A 216 -19.99 2.66 -4.14
C ARG A 216 -20.04 1.14 -3.98
N VAL A 217 -19.25 0.56 -3.08
CA VAL A 217 -19.35 -0.88 -2.79
C VAL A 217 -20.44 -1.08 -1.74
N THR A 218 -21.66 -1.41 -2.18
CA THR A 218 -22.82 -1.63 -1.32
C THR A 218 -22.92 -3.10 -0.92
N THR A 219 -23.22 -3.37 0.36
CA THR A 219 -23.45 -4.76 0.83
C THR A 219 -24.90 -5.13 0.58
N ILE A 220 -25.15 -6.25 -0.10
CA ILE A 220 -26.49 -6.81 -0.26
C ILE A 220 -26.67 -7.94 0.78
N PRO A 221 -27.50 -7.74 1.81
CA PRO A 221 -27.67 -8.71 2.88
C PRO A 221 -28.03 -10.10 2.34
N ARG A 222 -27.38 -11.14 2.87
CA ARG A 222 -27.63 -12.55 2.53
C ARG A 222 -27.36 -12.95 1.06
N TYR A 223 -26.80 -12.06 0.25
CA TYR A 223 -26.52 -12.35 -1.16
C TYR A 223 -25.06 -12.09 -1.55
N GLY A 224 -24.52 -10.90 -1.24
CA GLY A 224 -23.15 -10.54 -1.60
C GLY A 224 -22.89 -9.04 -1.63
N TYR A 225 -22.24 -8.57 -2.69
CA TYR A 225 -21.80 -7.18 -2.83
C TYR A 225 -22.13 -6.63 -4.21
N MET A 226 -22.31 -5.31 -4.28
CA MET A 226 -22.65 -4.60 -5.51
C MET A 226 -21.77 -3.37 -5.64
N TRP A 227 -21.39 -3.03 -6.88
CA TRP A 227 -20.85 -1.72 -7.20
C TRP A 227 -21.95 -0.80 -7.69
N GLU A 228 -22.16 0.33 -7.04
CA GLU A 228 -23.10 1.38 -7.41
C GLU A 228 -22.34 2.45 -8.19
N LYS A 229 -22.65 2.58 -9.48
CA LYS A 229 -21.91 3.48 -10.39
C LYS A 229 -22.34 4.93 -10.23
#